data_AF-A0A920T7B9-F1
#
_entry.id   AF-A0A920T7B9-F1
#
_cell.length_a   1.000
_cell.length_b   1.000
_cell.length_c   1.000
_cell.angle_alpha   90.00
_cell.angle_beta   90.00
_cell.angle_gamma   90.00
#
_symmetry.space_group_name_H-M   'P 1'
#
loop_
_entity.id
_entity.type
_entity.pdbx_description
1 polymer ?
#
loop_
_entity_poly.entity_id
_entity_poly.type
_entity_poly.pdbx_seq_one_letter_code
_entity_poly.pdbx_strand_id
1 'polypeptide(L)'
;MGGIKYAAYNIGLAPAILFCVRHLKTRKEAIVSGLLAGVIGMIPALIMFLAMLSLYPQIISETVPVNLILDKIGWSQFKIIFQVVLFGTFIETGVGLIHGFNERILSVNKNLKDHWRALIGIALLVGSIFIANAVGLIGLIAKGYGAITWGYWIIFVIPVITIGLKRVIKNG
;
A
#
# COMPACT_ATOMS: atom_id res chain seq x y z
N MET A 1 17.06 -8.40 7.47
CA MET A 1 17.05 -6.92 7.36
C MET A 1 16.05 -6.37 6.33
N GLY A 2 15.64 -7.14 5.31
CA GLY A 2 14.64 -6.72 4.31
C GLY A 2 13.20 -6.62 4.85
N GLY A 3 12.77 -7.56 5.70
CA GLY A 3 11.38 -7.60 6.20
C GLY A 3 10.92 -6.36 6.98
N ILE A 4 11.76 -5.80 7.85
CA ILE A 4 11.45 -4.58 8.61
C ILE A 4 11.32 -3.37 7.67
N LYS A 5 12.18 -3.28 6.65
CA LYS A 5 12.10 -2.21 5.64
C LYS A 5 10.81 -2.31 4.82
N TYR A 6 10.43 -3.53 4.46
CA TYR A 6 9.21 -3.82 3.73
C TYR A 6 7.94 -3.53 4.56
N ALA A 7 7.92 -3.94 5.83
CA ALA A 7 6.79 -3.66 6.72
C ALA A 7 6.55 -2.16 6.87
N ALA A 8 7.61 -1.38 7.06
CA ALA A 8 7.47 0.07 7.20
C ALA A 8 7.11 0.80 5.91
N TYR A 9 7.55 0.30 4.75
CA TYR A 9 7.05 0.78 3.46
C TYR A 9 5.52 0.61 3.37
N ASN A 10 5.00 -0.57 3.73
CA ASN A 10 3.56 -0.85 3.69
C ASN A 10 2.78 0.01 4.69
N ILE A 11 3.34 0.31 5.87
CA ILE A 11 2.75 1.26 6.82
C ILE A 11 2.73 2.69 6.28
N GLY A 12 3.61 3.04 5.33
CA GLY A 12 3.62 4.34 4.67
C GLY A 12 2.31 4.68 3.94
N LEU A 13 1.48 3.69 3.61
CA LEU A 13 0.15 3.89 3.04
C LEU A 13 -0.90 4.25 4.11
N ALA A 14 -0.61 4.00 5.39
CA ALA A 14 -1.55 4.25 6.50
C ALA A 14 -2.09 5.69 6.53
N PRO A 15 -1.29 6.76 6.35
CA PRO A 15 -1.79 8.12 6.30
C PRO A 15 -2.78 8.36 5.17
N ALA A 16 -2.63 7.68 4.02
CA ALA A 16 -3.49 7.86 2.87
C ALA A 16 -4.88 7.22 3.09
N ILE A 17 -4.99 6.21 3.96
CA ILE A 17 -6.24 5.52 4.27
C ILE A 17 -6.91 6.01 5.57
N LEU A 18 -6.34 7.02 6.25
CA LEU A 18 -6.92 7.58 7.48
C LEU A 18 -8.34 8.12 7.29
N PHE A 19 -8.74 8.47 6.06
CA PHE A 19 -10.11 8.88 5.78
C PHE A 19 -11.13 7.76 6.11
N CYS A 20 -10.77 6.50 5.88
CA CYS A 20 -11.62 5.34 6.19
C CYS A 20 -11.82 5.14 7.70
N VAL A 21 -10.82 5.52 8.50
CA VAL A 21 -10.82 5.30 9.96
C VAL A 21 -11.75 6.28 10.68
N ARG A 22 -12.15 7.39 10.03
CA ARG A 22 -13.09 8.38 10.60
C ARG A 22 -14.47 7.80 10.94
N HIS A 23 -14.83 6.66 10.35
CA HIS A 23 -16.10 5.99 10.62
C HIS A 23 -16.08 5.13 11.89
N LEU A 24 -14.92 4.86 12.48
CA LEU A 24 -14.78 4.09 13.72
C LEU A 24 -15.10 4.99 14.91
N LYS A 25 -16.09 4.59 15.72
CA LYS A 25 -16.61 5.40 16.83
C LYS A 25 -15.98 5.03 18.16
N THR A 26 -15.61 3.77 18.33
CA THR A 26 -15.04 3.27 19.60
C THR A 26 -13.62 2.71 19.45
N ARG A 27 -12.86 2.72 20.54
CA ARG A 27 -11.50 2.14 20.56
C ARG A 27 -11.51 0.64 20.29
N LYS A 28 -12.52 -0.05 20.84
CA LYS A 28 -12.68 -1.49 20.64
C LYS A 28 -12.91 -1.81 19.17
N GLU A 29 -13.74 -1.04 18.47
CA GLU A 29 -13.91 -1.15 17.02
C GLU A 29 -12.57 -0.96 16.29
N ALA A 30 -11.82 0.11 16.60
CA ALA A 30 -10.54 0.36 15.94
C ALA A 30 -9.51 -0.77 16.11
N ILE A 31 -9.38 -1.31 17.33
CA ILE A 31 -8.43 -2.41 17.61
C ILE A 31 -8.88 -3.70 16.93
N VAL A 32 -10.16 -4.06 17.06
CA VAL A 32 -10.70 -5.31 16.50
C VAL A 32 -10.66 -5.27 14.98
N SER A 33 -11.10 -4.17 14.35
CA SER A 33 -11.04 -4.00 12.89
C SER A 33 -9.60 -4.02 12.38
N GLY A 34 -8.67 -3.37 13.07
CA GLY A 34 -7.26 -3.39 12.70
C GLY A 34 -6.64 -4.79 12.77
N LEU A 35 -6.92 -5.54 13.85
CA LEU A 35 -6.42 -6.91 14.02
C LEU A 35 -7.01 -7.86 12.96
N LEU A 36 -8.33 -7.82 12.76
CA LEU A 36 -9.00 -8.65 11.77
C LEU A 36 -8.52 -8.33 10.35
N ALA A 37 -8.42 -7.06 9.98
CA ALA A 37 -7.90 -6.66 8.67
C ALA A 37 -6.46 -7.15 8.47
N GLY A 38 -5.62 -7.04 9.51
CA GLY A 38 -4.25 -7.55 9.48
C GLY A 38 -4.18 -9.07 9.27
N VAL A 39 -4.98 -9.84 10.02
CA VAL A 39 -5.03 -11.31 9.92
C VAL A 39 -5.56 -11.74 8.55
N ILE A 40 -6.67 -11.15 8.09
CA ILE A 40 -7.28 -11.44 6.79
C ILE A 40 -6.32 -11.12 5.65
N GLY A 41 -5.53 -10.04 5.76
CA GLY A 41 -4.52 -9.70 4.77
C GLY A 41 -3.28 -10.59 4.80
N MET A 42 -2.83 -10.99 6.00
CA MET A 42 -1.57 -11.72 6.16
C MET A 42 -1.68 -13.21 5.85
N ILE A 43 -2.83 -13.85 6.10
CA ILE A 43 -3.01 -15.29 5.84
C ILE A 43 -2.81 -15.62 4.33
N PRO A 44 -3.50 -14.95 3.39
CA PRO A 44 -3.29 -15.20 1.96
C PRO A 44 -1.86 -14.85 1.53
N ALA A 45 -1.28 -13.78 2.06
CA ALA A 45 0.10 -13.39 1.76
C ALA A 45 1.10 -14.47 2.20
N LEU A 46 0.88 -15.10 3.36
CA LEU A 46 1.71 -16.20 3.84
C LEU A 46 1.59 -17.44 2.94
N ILE A 47 0.37 -17.82 2.56
CA ILE A 47 0.15 -18.96 1.65
C ILE A 47 0.83 -18.70 0.30
N MET A 48 0.68 -17.49 -0.24
CA MET A 48 1.34 -17.08 -1.48
C MET A 48 2.86 -17.12 -1.35
N PHE A 49 3.41 -16.66 -0.22
CA PHE A 49 4.84 -16.72 0.05
C PHE A 49 5.37 -18.16 0.10
N LEU A 50 4.64 -19.08 0.75
CA LEU A 50 4.99 -20.51 0.75
C LEU A 50 4.96 -21.10 -0.67
N ALA A 51 3.98 -20.72 -1.49
CA ALA A 51 3.95 -21.12 -2.90
C ALA A 51 5.17 -20.58 -3.67
N MET A 52 5.59 -19.34 -3.41
CA MET A 52 6.77 -18.74 -4.03
C MET A 52 8.06 -19.47 -3.67
N LEU A 53 8.19 -19.98 -2.44
CA LEU A 53 9.38 -20.74 -2.01
C LEU A 53 9.60 -22.01 -2.83
N SER A 54 8.53 -22.63 -3.35
CA SER A 54 8.64 -23.84 -4.18
C SER A 54 9.41 -23.64 -5.50
N LEU A 55 9.52 -22.39 -5.96
CA LEU A 55 10.16 -21.99 -7.22
C LEU A 55 11.46 -21.21 -6.99
N TYR A 56 11.99 -21.26 -5.77
CA TYR A 56 13.29 -20.70 -5.46
C TYR A 56 14.41 -21.50 -6.16
N PRO A 57 15.43 -20.87 -6.78
CA PRO A 57 15.73 -19.43 -6.81
C PRO A 57 15.14 -18.67 -8.02
N GLN A 58 14.53 -19.36 -8.98
CA GLN A 58 14.08 -18.80 -10.26
C GLN A 58 13.11 -17.63 -10.09
N ILE A 59 12.33 -17.64 -9.00
CA ILE A 59 11.34 -16.61 -8.72
C ILE A 59 11.91 -15.22 -8.39
N ILE A 60 13.20 -15.12 -8.03
CA ILE A 60 13.82 -13.84 -7.63
C ILE A 60 14.05 -12.91 -8.83
N SER A 61 14.31 -13.47 -10.01
CA SER A 61 14.56 -12.70 -11.24
C SER A 61 13.29 -12.22 -11.93
N GLU A 62 12.12 -12.71 -11.51
CA GLU A 62 10.84 -12.36 -12.11
C GLU A 62 10.33 -11.01 -11.63
N THR A 63 9.91 -10.15 -12.56
CA THR A 63 9.33 -8.83 -12.22
C THR A 63 7.97 -8.95 -11.53
N VAL A 64 7.21 -9.99 -11.87
CA VAL A 64 5.92 -10.33 -11.25
C VAL A 64 5.91 -11.82 -10.90
N PRO A 65 6.49 -12.19 -9.74
CA PRO A 65 6.66 -13.59 -9.29
C PRO A 65 5.40 -14.46 -9.37
N VAL A 66 4.23 -13.85 -9.17
CA VAL A 66 2.94 -14.56 -9.20
C VAL A 66 2.64 -15.17 -10.57
N ASN A 67 3.08 -14.53 -11.67
CA ASN A 67 2.83 -15.01 -13.02
C ASN A 67 3.55 -16.33 -13.28
N LEU A 68 4.79 -16.46 -12.80
CA LEU A 68 5.57 -17.70 -12.88
C LEU A 68 4.85 -18.86 -12.19
N ILE A 69 4.24 -18.60 -11.03
CA ILE A 69 3.48 -19.61 -10.28
C ILE A 69 2.25 -20.04 -11.08
N LEU A 70 1.50 -19.09 -11.64
CA LEU A 70 0.31 -19.36 -12.45
C LEU A 70 0.65 -20.16 -13.71
N ASP A 71 1.79 -19.85 -14.34
CA ASP A 71 2.29 -20.60 -15.50
C ASP A 71 2.66 -22.04 -15.15
N LYS A 72 3.26 -22.27 -13.97
CA LYS A 72 3.58 -23.61 -13.47
C LYS A 72 2.34 -24.42 -13.06
N ILE A 73 1.27 -23.76 -12.63
CA ILE A 73 -0.03 -24.41 -12.36
C ILE A 73 -0.67 -24.93 -13.66
N GLY A 74 -0.34 -24.35 -14.82
CA GLY A 74 -0.81 -24.81 -16.12
C GLY A 74 -2.27 -24.46 -16.43
N TRP A 75 -2.93 -23.66 -15.58
CA TRP A 75 -4.33 -23.30 -15.75
C TRP A 75 -4.50 -21.89 -16.34
N SER A 76 -4.59 -21.82 -17.67
CA SER A 76 -4.62 -20.56 -18.43
C SER A 76 -5.82 -19.66 -18.07
N GLN A 77 -7.02 -20.21 -17.89
CA GLN A 77 -8.19 -19.39 -17.51
C GLN A 77 -8.02 -18.73 -16.15
N PHE A 78 -7.45 -19.45 -15.18
CA PHE A 78 -7.18 -18.91 -13.85
C PHE A 78 -6.15 -17.79 -13.90
N LYS A 79 -5.11 -17.92 -14.75
CA LYS A 79 -4.14 -16.84 -14.97
C LYS A 79 -4.81 -15.56 -15.46
N ILE A 80 -5.73 -15.66 -16.43
CA ILE A 80 -6.45 -14.49 -16.96
C ILE A 80 -7.31 -13.84 -15.87
N ILE A 81 -8.08 -14.64 -15.13
CA ILE A 81 -8.92 -14.14 -14.03
C ILE A 81 -8.05 -13.44 -12.99
N PHE A 82 -6.93 -14.06 -12.58
CA PHE A 82 -6.00 -13.48 -11.62
C PHE A 82 -5.43 -12.15 -12.12
N GLN A 83 -5.04 -12.06 -13.39
CA GLN A 83 -4.53 -10.82 -13.97
C GLN A 83 -5.57 -9.70 -13.99
N VAL A 84 -6.83 -10.02 -14.30
CA VAL A 84 -7.93 -9.04 -14.23
C VAL A 84 -8.14 -8.55 -12.80
N VAL A 85 -8.14 -9.45 -11.81
CA VAL A 85 -8.27 -9.08 -10.39
C VAL A 85 -7.08 -8.23 -9.94
N LEU A 86 -5.85 -8.64 -10.27
CA LEU A 86 -4.62 -7.92 -9.93
C LEU A 86 -4.63 -6.50 -10.53
N PHE A 87 -5.08 -6.38 -11.78
CA PHE A 87 -5.25 -5.08 -12.43
C PHE A 87 -6.28 -4.21 -11.71
N GLY A 88 -7.42 -4.80 -11.31
CA GLY A 88 -8.42 -4.13 -10.48
C GLY A 88 -7.83 -3.62 -9.16
N THR A 89 -7.02 -4.44 -8.47
CA THR A 89 -6.34 -4.04 -7.22
C THR A 89 -5.37 -2.88 -7.43
N PHE A 90 -4.67 -2.82 -8.56
CA PHE A 90 -3.82 -1.67 -8.89
C PHE A 90 -4.64 -0.39 -9.09
N ILE A 91 -5.78 -0.47 -9.79
CA ILE A 91 -6.69 0.67 -9.94
C ILE A 91 -7.22 1.11 -8.57
N GLU A 92 -7.69 0.17 -7.75
CA GLU A 92 -8.23 0.44 -6.41
C GLU A 92 -7.19 1.15 -5.53
N THR A 93 -5.96 0.64 -5.50
CA THR A 93 -4.87 1.25 -4.73
C THR A 93 -4.50 2.64 -5.25
N GLY A 94 -4.39 2.80 -6.57
CA GLY A 94 -4.06 4.07 -7.21
C GLY A 94 -5.11 5.15 -6.95
N VAL A 95 -6.39 4.82 -7.16
CA VAL A 95 -7.52 5.72 -6.90
C VAL A 95 -7.61 6.06 -5.42
N GLY A 96 -7.46 5.07 -4.53
CA GLY A 96 -7.48 5.27 -3.08
C GLY A 96 -6.38 6.23 -2.61
N LEU A 97 -5.18 6.13 -3.18
CA LEU A 97 -4.07 7.03 -2.84
C LEU A 97 -4.33 8.48 -3.28
N ILE A 98 -4.80 8.66 -4.52
CA ILE A 98 -5.13 10.00 -5.04
C ILE A 98 -6.27 10.62 -4.24
N HIS A 99 -7.29 9.82 -3.93
CA HIS A 99 -8.41 10.24 -3.10
C HIS A 99 -7.94 10.66 -1.70
N GLY A 100 -7.14 9.83 -1.03
CA GLY A 100 -6.57 10.14 0.28
C GLY A 100 -5.71 11.41 0.29
N PHE A 101 -4.97 11.66 -0.79
CA PHE A 101 -4.20 12.90 -0.96
C PHE A 101 -5.12 14.11 -1.15
N ASN A 102 -6.14 14.00 -2.00
CA ASN A 102 -7.15 15.04 -2.21
C ASN A 102 -7.90 15.40 -0.92
N GLU A 103 -8.28 14.42 -0.11
CA GLU A 103 -8.91 14.62 1.21
C GLU A 103 -7.99 15.38 2.17
N ARG A 104 -6.67 15.14 2.09
CA ARG A 104 -5.70 15.85 2.92
C ARG A 104 -5.56 17.31 2.48
N ILE A 105 -5.52 17.59 1.19
CA ILE A 105 -5.52 18.98 0.69
C ILE A 105 -6.79 19.70 1.15
N LEU A 106 -7.96 19.07 1.02
CA LEU A 106 -9.23 19.64 1.46
C LEU A 106 -9.26 19.95 2.96
N SER A 107 -8.60 19.13 3.79
CA SER A 107 -8.51 19.39 5.23
C SER A 107 -7.76 20.68 5.58
N VAL A 108 -6.83 21.12 4.71
CA VAL A 108 -6.06 22.36 4.88
C VAL A 108 -6.74 23.53 4.17
N ASN A 109 -7.30 23.31 2.97
CA ASN A 109 -8.01 24.31 2.20
C ASN A 109 -9.44 23.86 1.88
N LYS A 110 -10.38 24.21 2.76
CA LYS A 110 -11.80 23.79 2.67
C LYS A 110 -12.57 24.40 1.50
N ASN A 111 -12.04 25.47 0.87
CA ASN A 111 -12.71 26.19 -0.22
C ASN A 111 -12.26 25.72 -1.61
N LEU A 112 -11.52 24.60 -1.69
CA LEU A 112 -11.02 24.08 -2.96
C LEU A 112 -12.19 23.52 -3.79
N LYS A 113 -12.44 24.11 -4.97
CA LYS A 113 -13.48 23.65 -5.90
C LYS A 113 -13.15 22.27 -6.47
N ASP A 114 -14.17 21.50 -6.81
CA ASP A 114 -14.00 20.12 -7.30
C ASP A 114 -13.17 19.99 -8.59
N HIS A 115 -13.21 20.99 -9.47
CA HIS A 115 -12.34 20.99 -10.67
C HIS A 115 -10.85 21.01 -10.33
N TRP A 116 -10.45 21.68 -9.25
CA TRP A 116 -9.04 21.75 -8.84
C TRP A 116 -8.59 20.42 -8.23
N ARG A 117 -9.49 19.70 -7.56
CA ARG A 117 -9.24 18.35 -7.03
C ARG A 117 -9.00 17.36 -8.16
N ALA A 118 -9.82 17.42 -9.21
CA ALA A 118 -9.64 16.61 -10.40
C ALA A 118 -8.31 16.94 -11.10
N LEU A 119 -7.98 18.22 -11.24
CA LEU A 119 -6.73 18.67 -11.87
C LEU A 119 -5.49 18.21 -11.09
N ILE A 120 -5.50 18.30 -9.76
CA ILE A 120 -4.42 17.78 -8.90
C ILE A 120 -4.28 16.27 -9.07
N GLY A 121 -5.40 15.53 -9.08
CA GLY A 121 -5.37 14.08 -9.29
C GLY A 121 -4.78 13.70 -10.65
N ILE A 122 -5.18 14.39 -11.72
CA ILE A 122 -4.63 14.20 -13.07
C ILE A 122 -3.14 14.55 -13.10
N ALA A 123 -2.74 15.68 -12.51
CA ALA A 123 -1.34 16.10 -12.48
C ALA A 123 -0.46 15.09 -11.72
N LEU A 124 -0.96 14.53 -10.61
CA LEU A 124 -0.27 13.48 -9.85
C LEU A 124 -0.15 12.20 -10.66
N LEU A 125 -1.22 11.77 -11.35
CA LEU A 125 -1.20 10.60 -12.22
C LEU A 125 -0.18 10.77 -13.35
N VAL A 126 -0.28 11.86 -14.09
CA VAL A 126 0.63 12.16 -15.20
C VAL A 126 2.08 12.24 -14.71
N GLY A 127 2.33 12.96 -13.62
CA GLY A 127 3.65 13.03 -12.99
C GLY A 127 4.19 11.66 -12.58
N SER A 128 3.33 10.80 -11.99
CA SER A 128 3.72 9.44 -11.61
C SER A 128 4.09 8.57 -12.80
N ILE A 129 3.38 8.69 -13.93
CA ILE A 129 3.66 7.97 -15.17
C ILE A 129 5.02 8.38 -15.74
N PHE A 130 5.31 9.68 -15.78
CA PHE A 130 6.60 10.18 -16.26
C PHE A 130 7.76 9.70 -15.39
N ILE A 131 7.62 9.77 -14.06
CA ILE A 131 8.64 9.28 -13.12
C ILE A 131 8.83 7.76 -13.26
N ALA A 132 7.73 7.01 -13.35
CA ALA A 132 7.76 5.56 -13.52
C ALA A 132 8.46 5.15 -14.83
N ASN A 133 8.19 5.86 -15.93
CA ASN A 133 8.86 5.62 -17.22
C ASN A 133 10.36 5.96 -17.18
N ALA A 134 10.76 7.02 -16.48
CA ALA A 134 12.15 7.44 -16.40
C ALA A 134 13.02 6.53 -15.51
N VAL A 135 12.48 6.06 -14.38
CA VAL A 135 13.23 5.25 -13.40
C VAL A 135 13.10 3.74 -13.65
N GLY A 136 11.99 3.32 -14.28
CA GLY A 136 11.64 1.91 -14.51
C GLY A 136 11.15 1.20 -13.24
N LEU A 137 10.30 0.18 -13.41
CA LEU A 137 9.66 -0.54 -12.30
C LEU A 137 10.69 -1.13 -11.32
N ILE A 138 11.72 -1.80 -11.83
CA ILE A 138 12.76 -2.45 -11.01
C ILE A 138 13.59 -1.40 -10.26
N GLY A 139 13.93 -0.28 -10.90
CA GLY A 139 14.66 0.82 -10.28
C GLY A 139 13.85 1.49 -9.18
N LEU A 140 12.56 1.69 -9.41
CA LEU A 140 11.61 2.20 -8.42
C LEU A 140 11.52 1.25 -7.22
N ILE A 141 11.45 -0.07 -7.47
CA ILE A 141 11.42 -1.09 -6.43
C ILE A 141 12.70 -1.09 -5.59
N ALA A 142 13.87 -1.10 -6.25
CA ALA A 142 15.15 -1.23 -5.58
C ALA A 142 15.55 0.04 -4.80
N LYS A 143 15.38 1.23 -5.40
CA LYS A 143 15.83 2.50 -4.81
C LYS A 143 14.72 3.27 -4.11
N GLY A 144 13.52 3.29 -4.69
CA GLY A 144 12.38 4.04 -4.16
C GLY A 144 11.93 3.50 -2.80
N TYR A 145 11.81 2.18 -2.64
CA TYR A 145 11.36 1.58 -1.38
C TYR A 145 12.34 1.88 -0.25
N GLY A 146 13.65 1.76 -0.50
CA GLY A 146 14.66 2.01 0.52
C GLY A 146 14.61 3.42 1.11
N ALA A 147 14.59 4.45 0.26
CA ALA A 147 14.58 5.85 0.69
C ALA A 147 13.25 6.24 1.35
N ILE A 148 12.13 5.84 0.75
CA ILE A 148 10.78 6.17 1.24
C ILE A 148 10.51 5.50 2.60
N THR A 149 10.95 4.26 2.79
CA THR A 149 10.86 3.54 4.07
C THR A 149 11.45 4.35 5.21
N TRP A 150 12.66 4.92 5.04
CA TRP A 150 13.31 5.69 6.11
C TRP A 150 12.55 6.98 6.43
N GLY A 151 12.03 7.67 5.40
CA GLY A 151 11.19 8.85 5.60
C GLY A 151 9.95 8.55 6.44
N TYR A 152 9.25 7.44 6.14
CA TYR A 152 8.07 7.04 6.91
C TYR A 152 8.37 6.60 8.34
N TRP A 153 9.51 5.93 8.57
CA TRP A 153 9.92 5.58 9.92
C TRP A 153 10.01 6.81 10.83
N ILE A 154 10.70 7.85 10.34
CA ILE A 154 10.98 9.07 11.11
C ILE A 154 9.72 9.93 11.26
N ILE A 155 8.99 10.15 10.17
CA ILE A 155 7.87 11.10 10.14
C ILE A 155 6.59 10.51 10.71
N PHE A 156 6.36 9.20 10.57
CA PHE A 156 5.09 8.57 10.91
C PHE A 156 5.20 7.45 11.93
N VAL A 157 6.00 6.40 11.67
CA VAL A 157 6.02 5.19 12.51
C VAL A 157 6.49 5.50 13.93
N ILE A 158 7.63 6.19 14.08
CA ILE A 158 8.17 6.53 15.40
C ILE A 158 7.20 7.43 16.17
N PRO A 159 6.67 8.56 15.62
CA PRO A 159 5.70 9.38 16.34
C PRO A 159 4.41 8.65 16.72
N VAL A 160 3.88 7.79 15.85
CA VAL A 160 2.65 7.04 16.13
C VAL A 160 2.88 6.01 17.24
N ILE A 161 3.99 5.26 17.20
CA ILE A 161 4.30 4.27 18.23
C ILE A 161 4.68 4.94 19.56
N THR A 162 5.36 6.08 19.53
CA THR A 162 5.81 6.75 20.76
C THR A 162 4.75 7.64 21.39
N ILE A 163 4.22 8.61 20.63
CA ILE A 163 3.24 9.60 21.10
C ILE A 163 1.83 9.03 21.01
N GLY A 164 1.51 8.36 19.90
CA GLY A 164 0.19 7.74 19.70
C GLY A 164 -0.11 6.70 20.76
N LEU A 165 0.80 5.76 21.03
CA LEU A 165 0.62 4.74 22.06
C LEU A 165 0.49 5.36 23.47
N LYS A 166 1.35 6.34 23.82
CA LYS A 166 1.24 7.07 25.09
C LYS A 166 -0.13 7.75 25.26
N ARG A 167 -0.66 8.36 24.19
CA ARG A 167 -1.95 9.04 24.22
C ARG A 167 -3.13 8.05 24.30
N VAL A 168 -3.02 6.88 23.65
CA VAL A 168 -4.01 5.80 23.78
C VAL A 168 -4.05 5.26 25.21
N ILE A 169 -2.89 5.01 25.82
CA ILE A 169 -2.80 4.48 27.19
C ILE A 169 -3.24 5.51 28.22
N LYS A 170 -2.83 6.79 28.09
CA LYS A 170 -3.13 7.84 29.08
C LYS A 170 -4.59 8.32 29.07
N ASN A 171 -5.25 8.27 27.92
CA ASN A 171 -6.65 8.69 27.79
C ASN A 171 -7.62 7.50 27.84
N GLY A 172 -7.16 6.29 28.15
CA GLY A 172 -8.00 5.09 28.34
C GLY A 172 -8.39 4.95 29.78
#